data_AF-A0A1W9UY97-F1
#
_entry.id   AF-A0A1W9UY97-F1
#
_cell.length_a   1.000
_cell.length_b   1.000
_cell.length_c   1.000
_cell.angle_alpha   90.00
_cell.angle_beta   90.00
_cell.angle_gamma   90.00
#
_symmetry.space_group_name_H-M   'P 1'
#
loop_
_entity.id
_entity.type
_entity.pdbx_description
1 polymer ?
#
loop_
_entity_poly.entity_id
_entity_poly.type
_entity_poly.pdbx_seq_one_letter_code
_entity_poly.pdbx_strand_id
1 'polypeptide(L)'
;MTSPTQALLSLSDKQGLAELAQALHALDIKLIASGGTAKAIEAAGLPVTPVAELTGAPEMLGGRVKTLHPAVHGGILAQNTSADQSDLRAQGYHNIDLVICNLYPFQQTTAQEGVTLAEAVEEIDIGGKAFHHTARYDAAISNYLRREFSHTHTQQTLRYGANPHQKPAQVFITQGELPLTVLGGAPGYINLLDALNAWPLVQELKIALNLP
;
A
#
# COMPACT_ATOMS: atom_id res chain seq x y z
N MET A 1 18.00 17.56 -17.26
CA MET A 1 17.39 16.22 -17.15
C MET A 1 17.29 15.68 -18.57
N THR A 2 17.72 14.44 -18.80
CA THR A 2 17.56 13.78 -20.09
C THR A 2 16.08 13.50 -20.33
N SER A 3 15.62 13.60 -21.58
CA SER A 3 14.26 13.21 -21.94
C SER A 3 14.06 11.71 -21.64
N PRO A 4 12.88 11.28 -21.17
CA PRO A 4 12.60 9.87 -20.92
C PRO A 4 12.70 9.08 -22.23
N THR A 5 13.20 7.86 -22.14
CA THR A 5 13.45 6.96 -23.27
C THR A 5 12.66 5.68 -23.19
N GLN A 6 12.24 5.25 -21.98
CA GLN A 6 11.44 4.04 -21.79
C GLN A 6 10.29 4.24 -20.81
N ALA A 7 9.13 3.68 -21.14
CA ALA A 7 7.95 3.64 -20.28
C ALA A 7 7.48 2.21 -20.06
N LEU A 8 7.28 1.83 -18.79
CA LEU A 8 6.64 0.59 -18.38
C LEU A 8 5.15 0.83 -18.11
N LEU A 9 4.28 0.09 -18.80
CA LEU A 9 2.82 0.18 -18.68
C LEU A 9 2.26 -1.14 -18.13
N SER A 10 1.53 -1.06 -17.01
CA SER A 10 0.83 -2.21 -16.44
C SER A 10 -0.52 -1.78 -15.87
N LEU A 11 -1.57 -1.92 -16.67
CA LEU A 11 -2.89 -1.37 -16.34
C LEU A 11 -3.94 -2.49 -16.23
N SER A 12 -4.67 -2.48 -15.11
CA SER A 12 -5.93 -3.19 -14.98
C SER A 12 -7.01 -2.46 -15.78
N ASP A 13 -7.30 -1.20 -15.45
CA ASP A 13 -8.19 -0.32 -16.22
C ASP A 13 -7.43 0.32 -17.40
N LYS A 14 -7.94 0.11 -18.61
CA LYS A 14 -7.28 0.49 -19.87
C LYS A 14 -7.96 1.68 -20.56
N GLN A 15 -8.88 2.37 -19.88
CA GLN A 15 -9.45 3.61 -20.40
C GLN A 15 -8.33 4.62 -20.73
N GLY A 16 -8.34 5.15 -21.95
CA GLY A 16 -7.33 6.10 -22.43
C GLY A 16 -5.95 5.51 -22.75
N LEU A 17 -5.76 4.18 -22.67
CA LEU A 17 -4.46 3.55 -22.90
C LEU A 17 -3.94 3.78 -24.32
N ALA A 18 -4.82 3.72 -25.33
CA ALA A 18 -4.41 3.86 -26.72
C ALA A 18 -3.86 5.27 -26.99
N GLU A 19 -4.58 6.31 -26.56
CA GLU A 19 -4.19 7.71 -26.72
C GLU A 19 -2.90 8.01 -25.97
N LEU A 20 -2.76 7.49 -24.74
CA LEU A 20 -1.53 7.63 -23.96
C LEU A 20 -0.35 6.95 -24.65
N ALA A 21 -0.51 5.71 -25.11
CA ALA A 21 0.53 4.97 -25.79
C ALA A 21 0.95 5.66 -27.10
N GLN A 22 0.00 6.21 -27.85
CA GLN A 22 0.28 7.00 -29.06
C GLN A 22 1.09 8.25 -28.73
N ALA A 23 0.72 8.99 -27.69
CA ALA A 23 1.43 10.19 -27.28
C ALA A 23 2.88 9.88 -26.82
N LEU A 24 3.08 8.81 -26.05
CA LEU A 24 4.41 8.36 -25.64
C LEU A 24 5.25 7.92 -26.84
N HIS A 25 4.67 7.15 -27.76
CA HIS A 25 5.36 6.71 -28.97
C HIS A 25 5.76 7.88 -29.87
N ALA A 26 4.90 8.91 -30.00
CA ALA A 26 5.19 10.13 -30.75
C ALA A 26 6.34 10.97 -30.15
N LEU A 27 6.70 10.71 -28.89
CA LEU A 27 7.86 11.29 -28.21
C LEU A 27 9.11 10.38 -28.29
N ASP A 28 9.10 9.37 -29.15
CA ASP A 28 10.14 8.35 -29.30
C ASP A 28 10.42 7.54 -28.02
N ILE A 29 9.44 7.45 -27.11
CA ILE A 29 9.55 6.66 -25.89
C ILE A 29 9.23 5.20 -26.20
N LYS A 30 10.15 4.30 -25.88
CA LYS A 30 9.95 2.86 -26.01
C LYS A 30 8.91 2.37 -25.00
N LEU A 31 7.89 1.67 -25.50
CA LEU A 31 6.84 1.10 -24.67
C LEU A 31 7.20 -0.32 -24.23
N ILE A 32 7.12 -0.58 -22.93
CA ILE A 32 7.27 -1.90 -22.32
C ILE A 32 5.96 -2.18 -21.59
N ALA A 33 5.35 -3.36 -21.75
CA ALA A 33 4.04 -3.60 -21.13
C ALA A 33 3.81 -5.03 -20.63
N SER A 34 2.98 -5.15 -19.58
CA SER A 34 2.53 -6.43 -19.05
C SER A 34 1.46 -7.06 -19.96
N GLY A 35 1.32 -8.39 -19.98
CA GLY A 35 0.60 -9.13 -21.04
C GLY A 35 -0.74 -8.54 -21.54
N GLY A 36 -1.70 -8.26 -20.64
CA GLY A 36 -2.99 -7.69 -21.06
C GLY A 36 -2.89 -6.25 -21.58
N THR A 37 -1.95 -5.47 -21.05
CA THR A 37 -1.65 -4.10 -21.48
C THR A 37 -0.93 -4.11 -22.83
N ALA A 38 0.05 -5.01 -23.01
CA ALA A 38 0.79 -5.19 -24.26
C ALA A 38 -0.16 -5.51 -25.42
N LYS A 39 -1.05 -6.51 -25.25
CA LYS A 39 -2.06 -6.86 -26.25
C LYS A 39 -2.96 -5.69 -26.65
N ALA A 40 -3.33 -4.84 -25.69
CA ALA A 40 -4.16 -3.66 -25.97
C ALA A 40 -3.39 -2.58 -26.77
N ILE A 41 -2.10 -2.39 -26.48
CA ILE A 41 -1.23 -1.48 -27.22
C ILE A 41 -0.96 -2.01 -28.65
N GLU A 42 -0.71 -3.32 -28.78
CA GLU A 42 -0.55 -3.99 -30.09
C GLU A 42 -1.82 -3.86 -30.94
N ALA A 43 -3.01 -4.02 -30.34
CA ALA A 43 -4.29 -3.85 -31.02
C ALA A 43 -4.51 -2.41 -31.51
N ALA A 44 -3.86 -1.42 -30.88
CA ALA A 44 -3.84 -0.03 -31.33
C ALA A 44 -2.80 0.24 -32.43
N GLY A 45 -2.08 -0.79 -32.89
CA GLY A 45 -1.09 -0.70 -33.98
C GLY A 45 0.26 -0.13 -33.56
N LEU A 46 0.55 -0.08 -32.26
CA LEU A 46 1.78 0.50 -31.73
C LEU A 46 2.82 -0.58 -31.39
N PRO A 47 4.12 -0.27 -31.57
CA PRO A 47 5.18 -1.16 -31.12
C PRO A 47 5.25 -1.18 -29.59
N VAL A 48 5.33 -2.37 -29.02
CA VAL A 48 5.50 -2.57 -27.59
C VAL A 48 6.35 -3.80 -27.32
N THR A 49 7.24 -3.72 -26.33
CA THR A 49 8.02 -4.86 -25.84
C THR A 49 7.29 -5.51 -24.67
N PRO A 50 6.85 -6.77 -24.76
CA PRO A 50 6.28 -7.48 -23.63
C PRO A 50 7.30 -7.62 -22.49
N VAL A 51 6.85 -7.50 -21.23
CA VAL A 51 7.73 -7.72 -20.05
C VAL A 51 8.38 -9.11 -20.06
N ALA A 52 7.72 -10.13 -20.61
CA ALA A 52 8.29 -11.47 -20.74
C ALA A 52 9.55 -11.49 -21.64
N GLU A 53 9.58 -10.66 -22.68
CA GLU A 53 10.76 -10.50 -23.55
C GLU A 53 11.89 -9.76 -22.81
N LEU A 54 11.54 -8.72 -22.04
CA LEU A 54 12.52 -7.97 -21.23
C LEU A 54 13.18 -8.85 -20.16
N THR A 55 12.40 -9.71 -19.50
CA THR A 55 12.87 -10.52 -18.37
C THR A 55 13.48 -11.85 -18.80
N GLY A 56 13.06 -12.40 -19.95
CA GLY A 56 13.38 -13.77 -20.35
C GLY A 56 12.78 -14.84 -19.44
N ALA A 57 11.95 -14.45 -18.46
CA ALA A 57 11.38 -15.34 -17.48
C ALA A 57 10.09 -16.01 -18.02
N PRO A 58 9.89 -17.32 -17.78
CA PRO A 58 8.66 -17.98 -18.17
C PRO A 58 7.48 -17.45 -17.35
N GLU A 59 6.27 -17.53 -17.91
CA GLU A 59 5.07 -17.20 -17.16
C GLU A 59 4.84 -18.23 -16.04
N MET A 60 4.67 -17.76 -14.80
CA MET A 60 4.49 -18.59 -13.62
C MET A 60 3.38 -18.05 -12.73
N LEU A 61 2.70 -18.95 -12.00
CA LEU A 61 1.66 -18.63 -11.02
C LEU A 61 0.51 -17.79 -11.59
N GLY A 62 0.09 -18.04 -12.85
CA GLY A 62 -0.94 -17.26 -13.52
C GLY A 62 -0.53 -15.82 -13.82
N GLY A 63 0.76 -15.58 -14.05
CA GLY A 63 1.30 -14.26 -14.37
C GLY A 63 1.49 -13.34 -13.16
N ARG A 64 1.30 -13.84 -11.93
CA ARG A 64 1.42 -13.09 -10.67
C ARG A 64 2.83 -12.56 -10.38
N VAL A 65 3.88 -13.20 -10.92
CA VAL A 65 5.29 -12.84 -10.64
C VAL A 65 6.06 -12.36 -11.86
N LYS A 66 5.38 -11.98 -12.94
CA LYS A 66 6.01 -11.65 -14.23
C LYS A 66 6.87 -10.38 -14.21
N THR A 67 6.58 -9.43 -13.32
CA THR A 67 7.32 -8.16 -13.19
C THR A 67 8.32 -8.17 -12.03
N LEU A 68 8.30 -9.18 -11.15
CA LEU A 68 9.22 -9.30 -10.01
C LEU A 68 10.59 -9.81 -10.46
N HIS A 69 11.27 -9.03 -11.29
CA HIS A 69 12.54 -9.39 -11.91
C HIS A 69 13.56 -8.24 -11.83
N PRO A 70 14.87 -8.51 -11.68
CA PRO A 70 15.91 -7.46 -11.67
C PRO A 70 15.92 -6.57 -12.91
N ALA A 71 15.59 -7.11 -14.09
CA ALA A 71 15.47 -6.31 -15.32
C ALA A 71 14.39 -5.20 -15.22
N VAL A 72 13.34 -5.43 -14.43
CA VAL A 72 12.26 -4.45 -14.22
C VAL A 72 12.61 -3.54 -13.05
N HIS A 73 12.84 -4.11 -11.86
CA HIS A 73 13.07 -3.32 -10.65
C HIS A 73 14.41 -2.60 -10.65
N GLY A 74 15.46 -3.20 -11.21
CA GLY A 74 16.74 -2.54 -11.42
C GLY A 74 16.61 -1.35 -12.36
N GLY A 75 15.86 -1.48 -13.45
CA GLY A 75 15.58 -0.37 -14.37
C GLY A 75 14.81 0.78 -13.72
N ILE A 76 13.90 0.49 -12.78
CA ILE A 76 13.11 1.50 -12.05
C ILE A 76 13.94 2.16 -10.93
N LEU A 77 14.76 1.38 -10.21
CA LEU A 77 15.41 1.82 -8.96
C LEU A 77 16.82 2.37 -9.16
N ALA A 78 17.46 2.12 -10.31
CA ALA A 78 18.81 2.58 -10.58
C ALA A 78 18.93 4.10 -10.48
N GLN A 79 19.95 4.55 -9.76
CA GLN A 79 20.27 5.96 -9.66
C GLN A 79 21.12 6.40 -10.87
N ASN A 80 21.21 7.71 -11.08
CA ASN A 80 22.07 8.28 -12.11
C ASN A 80 23.54 8.36 -11.64
N THR A 81 24.09 7.24 -11.16
CA THR A 81 25.49 7.10 -10.74
C THR A 81 26.24 6.21 -11.73
N SER A 82 27.55 6.41 -11.88
CA SER A 82 28.36 5.57 -12.77
C SER A 82 28.36 4.09 -12.36
N ALA A 83 28.22 3.81 -11.07
CA ALA A 83 28.16 2.45 -10.51
C ALA A 83 26.87 1.74 -10.96
N ASP A 84 25.69 2.30 -10.66
CA ASP A 84 24.39 1.71 -11.02
C ASP A 84 24.27 1.54 -12.54
N GLN A 85 24.70 2.53 -13.32
CA GLN A 85 24.68 2.45 -14.78
C GLN A 85 25.68 1.42 -15.33
N SER A 86 26.74 1.08 -14.59
CA SER A 86 27.64 -0.02 -14.94
C SER A 86 26.99 -1.37 -14.64
N ASP A 87 26.32 -1.51 -13.50
CA ASP A 87 25.64 -2.74 -13.09
C ASP A 87 24.50 -3.09 -14.06
N LEU A 88 23.66 -2.11 -14.42
CA LEU A 88 22.61 -2.32 -15.42
C LEU A 88 23.18 -2.78 -16.76
N ARG A 89 24.21 -2.09 -17.28
CA ARG A 89 24.85 -2.45 -18.56
C ARG A 89 25.47 -3.85 -18.53
N ALA A 90 26.10 -4.23 -17.41
CA ALA A 90 26.71 -5.55 -17.26
C ALA A 90 25.68 -6.68 -17.34
N GLN A 91 24.44 -6.43 -16.92
CA GLN A 91 23.33 -7.39 -16.98
C GLN A 91 22.47 -7.24 -18.24
N GLY A 92 22.78 -6.28 -19.13
CA GLY A 92 21.96 -5.98 -20.31
C GLY A 92 20.61 -5.33 -19.96
N TYR A 93 20.52 -4.65 -18.83
CA TYR A 93 19.32 -3.93 -18.39
C TYR A 93 19.40 -2.45 -18.75
N HIS A 94 18.24 -1.82 -18.79
CA HIS A 94 18.08 -0.41 -19.15
C HIS A 94 17.25 0.31 -18.07
N ASN A 95 17.44 1.62 -17.94
CA ASN A 95 16.59 2.44 -17.07
C ASN A 95 15.15 2.45 -17.61
N ILE A 96 14.19 2.50 -16.69
CA ILE A 96 12.77 2.70 -16.95
C ILE A 96 12.41 4.08 -16.39
N ASP A 97 12.25 5.06 -17.29
CA ASP A 97 12.10 6.47 -16.92
C ASP A 97 10.67 6.82 -16.49
N LEU A 98 9.68 6.07 -16.99
CA LEU A 98 8.26 6.25 -16.70
C LEU A 98 7.64 4.91 -16.29
N VAL A 99 6.86 4.93 -15.20
CA VAL A 99 6.04 3.78 -14.78
C VAL A 99 4.59 4.23 -14.72
N ILE A 100 3.75 3.59 -15.52
CA ILE A 100 2.32 3.90 -15.64
C ILE A 100 1.57 2.64 -15.21
N CYS A 101 1.03 2.68 -14.00
CA CYS A 101 0.43 1.52 -13.36
C CYS A 101 -0.87 1.92 -12.67
N ASN A 102 -1.90 1.08 -12.80
CA ASN A 102 -3.09 1.13 -11.96
C ASN A 102 -3.41 -0.29 -11.46
N LEU A 103 -3.96 -0.35 -10.25
CA LEU A 103 -4.26 -1.60 -9.57
C LEU A 103 -5.67 -2.06 -9.90
N TYR A 104 -5.94 -3.34 -9.67
CA TYR A 104 -7.29 -3.87 -9.69
C TYR A 104 -8.19 -3.07 -8.73
N PRO A 105 -9.44 -2.81 -9.11
CA PRO A 105 -10.32 -1.92 -8.35
C PRO A 105 -10.88 -2.60 -7.11
N PHE A 106 -10.00 -2.98 -6.17
CA PHE A 106 -10.33 -3.73 -4.95
C PHE A 106 -11.55 -3.15 -4.22
N GLN A 107 -11.59 -1.82 -4.02
CA GLN A 107 -12.71 -1.15 -3.35
C GLN A 107 -14.04 -1.36 -4.09
N GLN A 108 -14.04 -1.26 -5.42
CA GLN A 108 -15.25 -1.47 -6.21
C GLN A 108 -15.68 -2.93 -6.15
N THR A 109 -14.75 -3.87 -6.29
CA THR A 109 -15.04 -5.30 -6.22
C THR A 109 -15.60 -5.70 -4.84
N THR A 110 -15.00 -5.21 -3.75
CA THR A 110 -15.49 -5.49 -2.38
C THR A 110 -16.80 -4.80 -2.01
N ALA A 111 -17.21 -3.78 -2.77
CA ALA A 111 -18.47 -3.08 -2.55
C ALA A 111 -19.67 -3.74 -3.28
N GLN A 112 -19.42 -4.71 -4.17
CA GLN A 112 -20.47 -5.42 -4.89
C GLN A 112 -21.20 -6.41 -3.96
N GLU A 113 -22.54 -6.43 -4.03
CA GLU A 113 -23.31 -7.45 -3.33
C GLU A 113 -22.98 -8.85 -3.86
N GLY A 114 -22.73 -9.79 -2.94
CA GLY A 114 -22.45 -11.18 -3.28
C GLY A 114 -20.99 -11.50 -3.62
N VAL A 115 -20.07 -10.53 -3.55
CA VAL A 115 -18.64 -10.79 -3.75
C VAL A 115 -18.12 -11.83 -2.76
N THR A 116 -17.41 -12.83 -3.27
CA THR A 116 -16.81 -13.88 -2.46
C THR A 116 -15.45 -13.45 -1.92
N LEU A 117 -15.01 -14.10 -0.83
CA LEU A 117 -13.66 -13.88 -0.30
C LEU A 117 -12.58 -14.20 -1.34
N ALA A 118 -12.80 -15.18 -2.21
CA ALA A 118 -11.86 -15.56 -3.26
C ALA A 118 -11.68 -14.45 -4.30
N GLU A 119 -12.78 -13.85 -4.77
CA GLU A 119 -12.77 -12.70 -5.68
C GLU A 119 -12.11 -11.49 -5.03
N ALA A 120 -12.46 -11.18 -3.78
CA ALA A 120 -11.83 -10.10 -3.04
C ALA A 120 -10.32 -10.31 -2.90
N VAL A 121 -9.86 -11.54 -2.65
CA VAL A 121 -8.43 -11.87 -2.49
C VAL A 121 -7.65 -11.79 -3.81
N GLU A 122 -8.24 -12.14 -4.95
CA GLU A 122 -7.58 -11.98 -6.25
C GLU A 122 -7.25 -10.52 -6.55
N GLU A 123 -8.14 -9.60 -6.17
CA GLU A 123 -7.98 -8.16 -6.40
C GLU A 123 -6.90 -7.50 -5.52
N ILE A 124 -6.47 -8.16 -4.44
CA ILE A 124 -5.36 -7.68 -3.59
C ILE A 124 -3.99 -7.96 -4.25
N ASP A 125 -3.96 -8.78 -5.31
CA ASP A 125 -2.75 -9.24 -6.01
C ASP A 125 -1.71 -9.87 -5.04
N ILE A 126 -0.50 -10.17 -5.53
CA ILE A 126 0.62 -10.64 -4.68
C ILE A 126 0.98 -9.65 -3.57
N GLY A 127 0.61 -8.38 -3.76
CA GLY A 127 0.82 -7.30 -2.80
C GLY A 127 0.11 -7.55 -1.48
N GLY A 128 -1.05 -8.23 -1.47
CA GLY A 128 -1.83 -8.41 -0.25
C GLY A 128 -1.08 -9.04 0.91
N LYS A 129 -0.35 -10.13 0.66
CA LYS A 129 0.43 -10.81 1.71
C LYS A 129 1.64 -9.97 2.14
N ALA A 130 2.31 -9.32 1.19
CA ALA A 130 3.47 -8.46 1.46
C ALA A 130 3.06 -7.19 2.23
N PHE A 131 2.00 -6.51 1.81
CA PHE A 131 1.43 -5.33 2.47
C PHE A 131 0.84 -5.67 3.83
N HIS A 132 0.17 -6.81 3.99
CA HIS A 132 -0.27 -7.25 5.30
C HIS A 132 0.91 -7.54 6.24
N HIS A 133 1.97 -8.16 5.73
CA HIS A 133 3.18 -8.43 6.51
C HIS A 133 3.90 -7.13 6.92
N THR A 134 4.10 -6.19 6.00
CA THR A 134 4.72 -4.89 6.27
C THR A 134 3.87 -4.03 7.17
N ALA A 135 2.55 -3.97 6.98
CA ALA A 135 1.64 -3.29 7.91
C ALA A 135 1.72 -3.87 9.33
N ARG A 136 1.81 -5.20 9.48
CA ARG A 136 2.01 -5.84 10.79
C ARG A 136 3.38 -5.51 11.39
N TYR A 137 4.42 -5.46 10.58
CA TYR A 137 5.77 -5.10 11.00
C TYR A 137 5.85 -3.64 11.45
N ASP A 138 5.30 -2.72 10.68
CA ASP A 138 5.21 -1.29 11.00
C ASP A 138 4.35 -1.05 12.24
N ALA A 139 3.23 -1.78 12.41
CA ALA A 139 2.43 -1.72 13.62
C ALA A 139 3.21 -2.18 14.86
N ALA A 140 4.06 -3.22 14.73
CA ALA A 140 4.90 -3.69 15.81
C ALA A 140 5.99 -2.66 16.18
N ILE A 141 6.64 -2.06 15.19
CA ILE A 141 7.62 -0.98 15.40
C ILE A 141 6.94 0.22 16.04
N SER A 142 5.81 0.67 15.50
CA SER A 142 5.07 1.81 16.02
C SER A 142 4.65 1.59 17.48
N ASN A 143 4.17 0.40 17.84
CA ASN A 143 3.83 0.05 19.22
C ASN A 143 5.06 0.07 20.13
N TYR A 144 6.19 -0.49 19.68
CA TYR A 144 7.46 -0.42 20.42
C TYR A 144 7.88 1.04 20.66
N LEU A 145 8.00 1.85 19.61
CA LEU A 145 8.40 3.26 19.71
C LEU A 145 7.46 4.06 20.61
N ARG A 146 6.14 3.80 20.52
CA ARG A 146 5.15 4.47 21.36
C ARG A 146 5.34 4.14 22.84
N ARG A 147 5.68 2.88 23.14
CA ARG A 147 6.00 2.47 24.51
C ARG A 147 7.30 3.10 25.01
N GLU A 148 8.35 3.17 24.20
CA GLU A 148 9.65 3.68 24.65
C GLU A 148 9.70 5.22 24.72
N PHE A 149 9.03 5.93 23.80
CA PHE A 149 9.21 7.37 23.61
C PHE A 149 7.95 8.22 23.88
N SER A 150 6.76 7.63 23.95
CA SER A 150 5.50 8.39 24.05
C SER A 150 4.76 8.19 25.37
N HIS A 151 5.48 7.80 26.43
CA HIS A 151 4.93 7.71 27.78
C HIS A 151 4.10 8.97 28.09
N THR A 152 2.84 8.78 28.50
CA THR A 152 1.87 9.79 28.94
C THR A 152 1.16 10.64 27.88
N HIS A 153 1.64 10.71 26.63
CA HIS A 153 0.98 11.55 25.60
C HIS A 153 0.08 10.75 24.66
N THR A 154 0.53 9.57 24.22
CA THR A 154 -0.22 8.77 23.22
C THR A 154 -0.48 7.34 23.69
N GLN A 155 0.01 7.00 24.89
CA GLN A 155 -0.05 5.66 25.46
C GLN A 155 -0.04 5.70 26.99
N GLN A 156 -0.80 4.79 27.59
CA GLN A 156 -0.80 4.52 29.02
C GLN A 156 -0.91 3.01 29.30
N THR A 157 -0.03 2.50 30.17
CA THR A 157 -0.07 1.11 30.62
C THR A 157 -1.19 0.88 31.63
N LEU A 158 -1.80 -0.30 31.57
CA LEU A 158 -2.86 -0.73 32.48
C LEU A 158 -2.38 -1.91 33.31
N ARG A 159 -2.95 -2.07 34.51
CA ARG A 159 -2.57 -3.17 35.43
C ARG A 159 -2.89 -4.56 34.85
N TYR A 160 -4.02 -4.68 34.16
CA TYR A 160 -4.52 -5.87 33.48
C TYR A 160 -5.70 -5.47 32.57
N GLY A 161 -6.17 -6.38 31.73
CA GLY A 161 -7.33 -6.22 30.85
C GLY A 161 -8.66 -6.29 31.63
N ALA A 162 -9.68 -6.95 31.08
CA ALA A 162 -10.95 -7.10 31.78
C ALA A 162 -10.82 -7.91 33.08
N ASN A 163 -9.89 -8.87 33.12
CA ASN A 163 -9.65 -9.76 34.26
C ASN A 163 -8.16 -9.76 34.68
N PRO A 164 -7.84 -10.03 35.96
CA PRO A 164 -6.47 -9.96 36.49
C PRO A 164 -5.41 -10.80 35.76
N HIS A 165 -5.80 -11.91 35.13
CA HIS A 165 -4.89 -12.79 34.40
C HIS A 165 -4.57 -12.29 32.98
N GLN A 166 -5.31 -11.32 32.46
CA GLN A 166 -5.13 -10.77 31.12
C GLN A 166 -4.07 -9.67 31.15
N LYS A 167 -2.80 -10.06 31.07
CA LYS A 167 -1.64 -9.16 31.06
C LYS A 167 -0.73 -9.49 29.88
N PRO A 168 -0.04 -8.49 29.27
CA PRO A 168 -0.10 -7.06 29.57
C PRO A 168 -1.38 -6.39 29.02
N ALA A 169 -1.66 -5.17 29.46
CA ALA A 169 -2.75 -4.35 28.94
C ALA A 169 -2.33 -2.88 28.82
N GLN A 170 -2.88 -2.16 27.85
CA GLN A 170 -2.61 -0.75 27.60
C GLN A 170 -3.78 -0.07 26.88
N VAL A 171 -3.84 1.25 26.98
CA VAL A 171 -4.64 2.12 26.10
C VAL A 171 -3.68 3.01 25.31
N PHE A 172 -3.97 3.23 24.03
CA PHE A 172 -3.17 4.08 23.17
C PHE A 172 -4.02 4.66 22.05
N ILE A 173 -3.50 5.68 21.39
CA ILE A 173 -4.02 6.22 20.13
C ILE A 173 -2.92 6.18 19.08
N THR A 174 -3.30 6.13 17.81
CA THR A 174 -2.35 6.09 16.69
C THR A 174 -1.85 7.48 16.31
N GLN A 175 -2.67 8.52 16.50
CA GLN A 175 -2.38 9.92 16.13
C GLN A 175 -2.90 10.87 17.22
N GLY A 176 -2.21 12.00 17.43
CA GLY A 176 -2.61 13.03 18.41
C GLY A 176 -2.19 12.70 19.84
N GLU A 177 -2.90 13.27 20.82
CA GLU A 177 -2.74 13.01 22.26
C GLU A 177 -3.96 12.28 22.84
N LEU A 178 -3.76 11.47 23.88
CA LEU A 178 -4.83 10.75 24.56
C LEU A 178 -5.89 11.79 24.96
N PRO A 179 -7.17 11.60 24.58
CA PRO A 179 -8.22 12.58 24.89
C PRO A 179 -8.64 12.54 26.36
N LEU A 180 -7.77 12.01 27.23
CA LEU A 180 -8.00 11.69 28.62
C LEU A 180 -6.72 12.06 29.39
N THR A 181 -6.86 12.89 30.41
CA THR A 181 -5.77 13.20 31.34
C THR A 181 -6.10 12.64 32.71
N VAL A 182 -5.22 11.81 33.27
CA VAL A 182 -5.41 11.26 34.61
C VAL A 182 -5.04 12.32 35.64
N LEU A 183 -6.05 12.87 36.31
CA LEU A 183 -5.85 13.90 37.35
C LEU A 183 -5.54 13.29 38.74
N GLY A 184 -5.95 12.04 38.98
CA GLY A 184 -5.69 11.33 40.23
C GLY A 184 -5.96 9.83 40.12
N GLY A 185 -5.16 9.03 40.83
CA GLY A 185 -5.25 7.57 40.77
C GLY A 185 -4.67 6.97 39.48
N ALA A 186 -5.09 5.74 39.17
CA ALA A 186 -4.70 5.04 37.95
C ALA A 186 -5.90 4.23 37.40
N PRO A 187 -6.49 4.62 36.25
CA PRO A 187 -7.66 3.92 35.71
C PRO A 187 -7.30 2.50 35.26
N GLY A 188 -8.23 1.56 35.50
CA GLY A 188 -8.18 0.22 34.94
C GLY A 188 -8.85 0.12 33.57
N TYR A 189 -8.72 -1.04 32.92
CA TYR A 189 -9.31 -1.30 31.60
C TYR A 189 -10.83 -1.06 31.57
N ILE A 190 -11.56 -1.61 32.55
CA ILE A 190 -13.01 -1.45 32.65
C ILE A 190 -13.40 0.01 32.90
N ASN A 191 -12.64 0.74 33.74
CA ASN A 191 -12.92 2.16 33.99
C ASN A 191 -12.83 2.99 32.72
N LEU A 192 -11.89 2.68 31.83
CA LEU A 192 -11.77 3.36 30.55
C LEU A 192 -12.92 3.03 29.61
N LEU A 193 -13.37 1.76 29.56
CA LEU A 193 -14.55 1.40 28.79
C LEU A 193 -15.79 2.14 29.29
N ASP A 194 -16.02 2.18 30.60
CA ASP A 194 -17.16 2.87 31.18
C ASP A 194 -17.09 4.38 30.90
N ALA A 195 -15.93 5.01 31.12
CA ALA A 195 -15.75 6.44 30.89
C ALA A 195 -15.93 6.83 29.41
N LEU A 196 -15.34 6.06 28.49
CA LEU A 196 -15.42 6.33 27.05
C LEU A 196 -16.81 6.08 26.46
N ASN A 197 -17.67 5.30 27.12
CA ASN A 197 -19.07 5.17 26.74
C ASN A 197 -19.97 6.22 27.42
N ALA A 198 -19.71 6.52 28.69
CA ALA A 198 -20.51 7.51 29.44
C ALA A 198 -20.30 8.94 28.92
N TRP A 199 -19.09 9.29 28.49
CA TRP A 199 -18.77 10.65 28.06
C TRP A 199 -19.49 11.08 26.77
N PRO A 200 -19.45 10.31 25.66
CA PRO A 200 -20.23 10.64 24.46
C PRO A 200 -21.73 10.72 24.75
N LEU A 201 -22.25 9.81 25.58
CA LEU A 201 -23.66 9.79 25.97
C LEU A 201 -24.10 11.11 26.62
N VAL A 202 -23.33 11.64 27.58
CA VAL A 202 -23.69 12.93 28.21
C VAL A 202 -23.42 14.12 27.28
N GLN A 203 -22.42 14.05 26.41
CA GLN A 203 -22.19 15.08 25.39
C GLN A 203 -23.37 15.17 24.41
N GLU A 204 -23.84 14.04 23.90
CA GLU A 204 -24.99 13.98 22.99
C GLU A 204 -26.27 14.47 23.66
N LEU A 205 -26.52 14.07 24.91
CA LEU A 205 -27.66 14.57 25.69
C LEU A 205 -27.60 16.10 25.88
N LYS A 206 -26.44 16.63 26.22
CA LYS A 206 -26.22 18.08 26.37
C LYS A 206 -26.47 18.82 25.07
N ILE A 207 -25.97 18.30 23.94
CA ILE A 207 -26.19 18.90 22.61
C ILE A 207 -27.67 18.87 22.24
N ALA A 208 -28.36 17.75 22.49
CA ALA A 208 -29.76 17.56 22.12
C ALA A 208 -30.73 18.37 22.98
N LEU A 209 -30.46 18.49 24.29
CA LEU A 209 -31.37 19.12 25.24
C LEU A 209 -30.97 20.55 25.60
N ASN A 210 -29.74 20.97 25.26
CA ASN A 210 -29.14 22.23 25.69
C ASN A 210 -29.20 22.45 27.21
N LEU A 211 -29.11 21.35 27.96
CA LEU A 211 -29.05 21.32 29.42
C LEU A 211 -27.67 20.81 29.86
N PRO A 212 -27.21 21.20 31.06
CA PRO A 212 -25.95 20.69 31.61
C PRO A 212 -25.81 19.18 31.56
#